data_AF-F0QUZ2-F1
#
_entry.id   AF-F0QUZ2-F1
#
_cell.length_a   1.000
_cell.length_b   1.000
_cell.length_c   1.000
_cell.angle_alpha   90.00
_cell.angle_beta   90.00
_cell.angle_gamma   90.00
#
_symmetry.space_group_name_H-M   'P 1'
#
loop_
_entity.id
_entity.type
_entity.pdbx_description
1 polymer ?
#
loop_
_entity_poly.entity_id
_entity_poly.type
_entity_poly.pdbx_seq_one_letter_code
_entity_poly.pdbx_strand_id
1 'polypeptide(L)' 'MIGYQSITMLKCSACGSVKVTVLINGKPYCTYCGAKILRTHLVRTLLNMKKEGLITSIIDVESYEDP' A
#
# COMPACT_ATOMS: atom_id res chain seq x y z
N MET A 1 -22.34 -27.80 20.60
CA MET A 1 -20.90 -27.88 20.28
C MET A 1 -20.54 -26.59 19.56
N ILE A 2 -20.00 -25.60 20.26
CA ILE A 2 -19.68 -24.30 19.64
C ILE A 2 -18.38 -24.50 18.85
N GLY A 3 -18.49 -24.37 17.52
CA GLY A 3 -17.39 -24.58 16.59
C GLY A 3 -16.23 -23.64 16.90
N TYR A 4 -15.05 -24.21 17.10
CA TYR A 4 -13.79 -23.47 17.13
C TYR A 4 -13.47 -23.07 15.69
N GLN A 5 -14.12 -22.02 15.19
CA GLN A 5 -13.70 -21.36 13.97
C GLN A 5 -12.25 -20.92 14.21
N SER A 6 -11.33 -21.55 13.48
CA SER A 6 -9.94 -21.11 13.38
C SER A 6 -9.96 -19.64 12.97
N ILE A 7 -9.75 -18.73 13.93
CA ILE A 7 -9.55 -17.31 13.64
C ILE A 7 -8.18 -17.23 12.98
N THR A 8 -8.14 -17.42 11.66
CA THR A 8 -6.93 -17.23 10.88
C THR A 8 -6.58 -15.74 11.01
N MET A 9 -5.63 -15.42 11.90
CA MET A 9 -5.15 -14.05 12.05
C MET A 9 -4.71 -13.54 10.67
N LEU A 10 -5.40 -12.52 10.18
CA LEU A 10 -5.05 -11.83 8.94
C LEU A 10 -3.62 -11.30 9.05
N LYS A 11 -2.78 -11.70 8.09
CA LYS A 11 -1.36 -11.31 8.03
C LYS A 11 -1.12 -10.45 6.81
N CYS A 12 -0.22 -9.48 6.94
CA CYS A 12 0.27 -8.68 5.84
C CYS A 12 0.85 -9.60 4.76
N SER A 13 0.39 -9.44 3.53
CA SER A 13 0.80 -10.24 2.38
C SER A 13 2.25 -9.98 1.96
N ALA A 14 2.86 -8.89 2.43
CA ALA A 14 4.25 -8.53 2.13
C ALA A 14 5.25 -8.95 3.21
N CYS A 15 4.93 -8.75 4.50
CA CYS A 15 5.88 -8.97 5.60
C CYS A 15 5.38 -9.95 6.68
N GLY A 16 4.17 -10.50 6.56
CA GLY A 16 3.61 -11.45 7.52
C GLY A 16 3.11 -10.83 8.83
N SER A 17 3.26 -9.50 9.02
CA SER A 17 2.77 -8.80 10.21
C SER A 17 1.27 -9.03 10.43
N VAL A 18 0.87 -9.39 11.65
CA VAL A 18 -0.53 -9.51 12.05
C VAL A 18 -1.23 -8.17 12.21
N LYS A 19 -0.48 -7.05 12.20
CA LYS A 19 -1.00 -5.68 12.28
C LYS A 19 -1.49 -5.23 10.90
N VAL A 20 -2.48 -5.91 10.35
CA VAL A 20 -3.13 -5.56 9.08
C VAL A 20 -4.05 -4.37 9.31
N THR A 21 -3.94 -3.36 8.44
CA THR A 21 -4.72 -2.11 8.54
C THR A 21 -5.44 -1.74 7.25
N VAL A 22 -5.04 -2.32 6.11
CA VAL A 22 -5.64 -2.00 4.81
C VAL A 22 -5.71 -3.23 3.91
N LEU A 23 -6.73 -3.27 3.05
CA LEU A 23 -6.84 -4.21 1.93
C LEU A 23 -6.50 -3.50 0.62
N ILE A 24 -5.54 -4.02 -0.14
CA ILE A 24 -5.19 -3.51 -1.47
C ILE A 24 -5.41 -4.65 -2.45
N ASN A 25 -6.31 -4.46 -3.42
CA ASN A 25 -6.71 -5.49 -4.38
C ASN A 25 -7.10 -6.83 -3.71
N GLY A 26 -7.87 -6.75 -2.62
CA GLY A 26 -8.31 -7.92 -1.84
C GLY A 26 -7.22 -8.58 -0.98
N LYS A 27 -5.97 -8.09 -1.03
CA LYS A 27 -4.87 -8.60 -0.21
C LYS A 27 -4.65 -7.74 1.03
N PRO A 28 -4.47 -8.34 2.22
CA PRO A 28 -4.20 -7.62 3.46
C PRO A 28 -2.77 -7.08 3.53
N TYR A 29 -2.60 -5.86 4.04
CA TYR A 29 -1.31 -5.22 4.30
C TYR A 29 -1.30 -4.48 5.63
N CYS A 30 -0.13 -4.42 6.26
CA CYS A 30 0.12 -3.49 7.35
C CYS A 30 0.31 -2.07 6.82
N THR A 31 0.22 -1.07 7.71
CA THR A 31 0.32 0.36 7.35
C THR A 31 1.59 0.66 6.55
N TYR A 32 2.73 0.13 6.98
CA TYR A 32 4.02 0.34 6.32
C TYR A 32 4.06 -0.19 4.88
N CYS A 33 3.74 -1.47 4.70
CA CYS A 33 3.77 -2.09 3.37
C CYS A 33 2.68 -1.50 2.46
N GLY A 34 1.49 -1.25 3.00
CA GLY A 34 0.39 -0.65 2.26
C GLY A 34 0.73 0.76 1.77
N ALA A 35 1.32 1.60 2.64
CA ALA A 35 1.78 2.94 2.27
C ALA A 35 2.83 2.89 1.16
N LYS A 36 3.81 1.96 1.23
CA LYS A 36 4.83 1.79 0.18
C LYS A 36 4.24 1.42 -1.18
N ILE A 37 3.25 0.52 -1.19
CA ILE A 37 2.53 0.13 -2.41
C ILE A 37 1.78 1.33 -2.98
N LEU A 38 0.97 2.01 -2.16
CA LEU A 38 0.18 3.17 -2.58
C LEU A 38 1.07 4.30 -3.12
N ARG A 39 2.18 4.62 -2.45
CA ARG A 39 3.16 5.59 -2.93
C ARG A 39 3.70 5.21 -4.30
N THR A 40 4.09 3.96 -4.49
CA THR A 40 4.61 3.49 -5.78
C THR A 40 3.58 3.64 -6.90
N HIS A 41 2.31 3.33 -6.63
CA HIS A 41 1.23 3.54 -7.60
C HIS A 41 1.01 5.01 -7.90
N LEU A 42 0.93 5.86 -6.87
CA LEU A 42 0.77 7.31 -7.02
C LEU A 42 1.90 7.92 -7.84
N VAL A 43 3.15 7.61 -7.53
CA VAL A 43 4.33 8.10 -8.27
C VAL A 43 4.25 7.71 -9.74
N ARG A 44 3.91 6.45 -10.06
CA ARG A 44 3.76 6.01 -11.46
C ARG A 44 2.63 6.74 -12.17
N THR A 45 1.47 6.88 -11.52
CA THR A 45 0.33 7.62 -12.09
C THR A 45 0.70 9.06 -12.39
N LEU A 46 1.34 9.74 -11.44
CA LEU A 46 1.81 11.11 -11.59
C LEU A 46 2.83 11.26 -12.72
N LEU A 47 3.79 10.34 -12.82
CA LEU A 47 4.76 10.33 -13.93
C LEU A 47 4.07 10.14 -15.29
N ASN A 48 3.04 9.29 -15.37
CA ASN A 48 2.29 9.09 -16.61
C ASN A 48 1.46 10.32 -16.97
N MET A 49 0.75 10.92 -16.01
CA MET A 49 0.02 12.16 -16.21
C MET A 49 0.93 13.29 -16.72
N LYS A 50 2.16 13.37 -16.20
CA LYS A 50 3.15 14.33 -16.69
C LYS A 50 3.54 14.06 -18.15
N LYS A 51 3.79 12.79 -18.52
CA LYS A 51 4.09 12.40 -19.90
C LYS A 51 2.94 12.70 -20.86
N GLU A 52 1.71 12.57 -20.39
CA GLU A 52 0.49 12.87 -21.15
C GLU A 52 0.17 14.37 -21.19
N GLY A 53 0.95 15.22 -20.51
CA GLY A 53 0.73 16.66 -20.47
C GLY A 53 -0.47 17.09 -19.61
N LEU A 54 -1.02 16.17 -18.80
CA LEU A 54 -2.15 16.45 -17.90
C LEU A 54 -1.76 17.29 -16.69
N ILE A 55 -0.48 17.24 -16.30
CA ILE A 55 0.08 18.03 -15.21
C ILE A 55 1.41 18.64 -15.63
N THR A 56 1.60 19.91 -15.30
CA THR A 56 2.76 20.73 -15.71
C THR A 56 3.70 21.06 -14.55
N SER A 57 3.28 20.77 -13.32
CA SER A 57 4.07 21.07 -12.11
C SER A 57 5.22 20.08 -11.90
N ILE A 58 6.29 20.58 -11.27
CA ILE A 58 7.36 19.76 -10.71
C ILE A 58 6.74 18.97 -9.55
N ILE A 59 6.73 17.65 -9.65
CA ILE A 59 6.24 16.77 -8.60
C ILE A 59 7.46 16.37 -7.80
N ASP A 60 7.78 17.15 -6.77
CA ASP A 60 8.74 16.74 -5.76
C ASP A 60 8.08 15.72 -4.85
N VAL A 61 8.17 14.45 -5.25
CA VAL A 61 7.89 13.34 -4.35
C VAL A 61 9.10 13.24 -3.44
N GLU A 62 9.14 14.06 -2.40
CA GLU A 62 10.14 13.91 -1.35
C GLU A 62 10.12 12.46 -0.87
N SER A 63 11.25 11.79 -1.04
CA SER A 63 11.52 10.49 -0.48
C SER A 63 11.47 10.63 1.03
N TYR A 64 10.32 10.31 1.62
CA TYR A 64 10.27 9.91 3.02
C TYR A 64 11.16 8.68 3.13
N GLU A 65 12.41 8.87 3.55
CA GLU A 65 13.25 7.78 4.02
C GLU A 65 12.50 7.13 5.18
N ASP A 66 12.34 5.81 5.09
CA ASP A 66 11.75 5.06 6.18
C ASP A 66 12.67 5.15 7.40
N PRO A 67 12.19 5.58 8.57
CA PRO A 67 12.93 5.44 9.81
C PRO A 67 13.08 3.96 10.21
#